data_AF-A0A1Y2FAN2-F1
#
_entry.id   AF-A0A1Y2FAN2-F1
#
_cell.length_a   1.000
_cell.length_b   1.000
_cell.length_c   1.000
_cell.angle_alpha   90.00
_cell.angle_beta   90.00
_cell.angle_gamma   90.00
#
_symmetry.space_group_name_H-M   'P 1'
#
loop_
_entity.id
_entity.type
_entity.pdbx_description
1 polymer ?
#
loop_
_entity_poly.entity_id
_entity_poly.type
_entity_poly.pdbx_seq_one_letter_code
_entity_poly.pdbx_strand_id
1 'polypeptide(L)'
;MSSRKYRKLSEQEQKTFLKFQPEIHYSNRYKDDYFEYRHVILPKPMLKAIPKDYFDDETNTLRLLHEDEWRGLGITQSLGWKHYETHQPEPWILLFKREL
;
A
#
# COMPACT_ATOMS: atom_id res chain seq x y z
N MET A 1 9.03 2.57 -18.65
CA MET A 1 7.76 2.01 -18.15
C MET A 1 8.06 0.65 -17.54
N SER A 2 8.43 0.62 -16.26
CA SER A 2 8.69 -0.64 -15.57
C SER A 2 7.41 -1.47 -15.62
N SER A 3 7.48 -2.64 -16.26
CA SER A 3 6.39 -3.61 -16.30
C SER A 3 6.03 -3.94 -14.86
N ARG A 4 4.95 -3.35 -14.34
CA ARG A 4 4.40 -3.65 -13.02
C ARG A 4 4.00 -5.12 -13.03
N LYS A 5 4.93 -5.99 -12.65
CA LYS A 5 4.70 -7.43 -12.59
C LYS A 5 3.92 -7.73 -11.32
N TYR A 6 2.65 -8.09 -11.51
CA TYR A 6 1.88 -8.77 -10.49
C TYR A 6 2.69 -9.96 -9.95
N ARG A 7 2.83 -10.03 -8.63
CA ARG A 7 3.44 -11.16 -7.95
C ARG A 7 2.64 -11.51 -6.71
N LYS A 8 2.01 -12.68 -6.73
CA LYS A 8 1.42 -13.27 -5.54
C LYS A 8 2.51 -13.88 -4.64
N LEU A 9 2.48 -13.57 -3.35
CA LEU A 9 3.35 -14.22 -2.35
C LEU A 9 2.99 -15.71 -2.20
N SER A 10 4.00 -16.55 -1.99
CA SER A 10 3.80 -17.95 -1.62
C SER A 10 3.17 -18.08 -0.22
N GLU A 11 2.55 -19.21 0.10
CA GLU A 11 1.97 -19.45 1.42
C GLU A 11 3.00 -19.30 2.55
N GLN A 12 4.25 -19.70 2.30
CA GLN A 12 5.33 -19.59 3.27
C GLN A 12 5.69 -18.13 3.55
N GLU A 13 5.73 -17.30 2.50
CA GLU A 13 5.96 -15.85 2.63
C GLU A 13 4.78 -15.16 3.31
N GLN A 14 3.54 -15.54 3.00
CA GLN A 14 2.36 -14.99 3.66
C GLN A 14 2.34 -15.29 5.17
N LYS A 15 2.72 -16.51 5.56
CA LYS A 15 2.83 -16.90 6.99
C LYS A 15 3.79 -16.00 7.77
N THR A 16 4.87 -15.53 7.14
CA THR A 16 5.79 -14.58 7.79
C THR A 16 5.16 -13.25 8.14
N PHE A 17 4.08 -12.85 7.47
CA PHE A 17 3.39 -11.57 7.74
C PHE A 17 2.32 -11.66 8.82
N LEU A 18 1.81 -12.87 9.12
CA LEU A 18 0.80 -13.07 10.16
C LEU A 18 1.23 -12.54 11.53
N LYS A 19 2.53 -12.62 11.85
CA LYS A 19 3.08 -12.09 13.11
C LYS A 19 2.96 -10.56 13.25
N PHE A 20 2.88 -9.83 12.14
CA PHE A 20 2.76 -8.37 12.15
C PHE A 20 1.31 -7.90 12.10
N GLN A 21 0.37 -8.79 11.77
CA GLN A 21 -1.05 -8.46 11.60
C GLN A 21 -1.67 -7.71 12.81
N PRO A 22 -1.36 -8.05 14.07
CA PRO A 22 -1.89 -7.33 15.23
C PRO A 22 -1.40 -5.88 15.35
N GLU A 23 -0.26 -5.55 14.75
CA GLU A 23 0.36 -4.23 14.79
C GLU A 23 -0.02 -3.36 13.57
N ILE A 24 -0.77 -3.91 12.61
CA ILE A 24 -1.27 -3.14 11.46
C ILE A 24 -2.39 -2.23 11.93
N HIS A 25 -2.21 -0.92 11.75
CA HIS A 25 -3.19 0.08 12.16
C HIS A 25 -4.04 0.54 10.97
N TYR A 26 -5.37 0.53 11.16
CA TYR A 26 -6.34 0.97 10.17
C TYR A 26 -6.98 2.28 10.64
N SER A 27 -6.86 3.32 9.82
CA SER A 27 -7.53 4.59 10.10
C SER A 27 -9.05 4.51 10.02
N ASN A 28 -9.73 5.53 10.54
CA ASN A 28 -11.14 5.75 10.28
C ASN A 28 -11.38 6.01 8.79
N ARG A 29 -12.57 5.65 8.32
CA ARG A 29 -12.98 5.89 6.93
C ARG A 29 -13.41 7.35 6.77
N TYR A 30 -13.02 7.95 5.65
CA TYR A 30 -13.44 9.29 5.24
C TYR A 30 -13.84 9.24 3.76
N LYS A 31 -14.62 10.20 3.27
CA LYS A 31 -15.16 10.16 1.91
C LYS A 31 -15.27 11.56 1.33
N ASP A 32 -15.25 11.62 0.00
CA ASP A 32 -15.74 12.77 -0.77
C ASP A 32 -17.03 12.37 -1.52
N ASP A 33 -17.38 13.10 -2.57
CA ASP A 33 -18.57 12.85 -3.39
C ASP A 33 -18.46 11.59 -4.27
N TYR A 34 -17.26 11.07 -4.51
CA TYR A 34 -16.98 10.01 -5.48
C TYR A 34 -16.45 8.73 -4.85
N PHE A 35 -15.68 8.82 -3.77
CA PHE A 35 -14.94 7.69 -3.20
C PHE A 35 -14.95 7.67 -1.66
N GLU A 36 -14.81 6.47 -1.11
CA GLU A 36 -14.49 6.22 0.30
C GLU A 36 -13.00 5.88 0.43
N TYR A 37 -12.36 6.44 1.44
CA TYR A 37 -10.93 6.41 1.67
C TYR A 37 -10.58 5.93 3.07
N ARG A 38 -9.39 5.36 3.17
CA ARG A 38 -8.71 4.99 4.41
C ARG A 38 -7.23 4.80 4.09
N HIS A 39 -6.38 5.07 5.07
CA HIS A 39 -4.99 4.64 5.06
C HIS A 39 -4.73 3.50 6.06
N VAL A 40 -3.78 2.63 5.70
CA VAL A 40 -3.28 1.53 6.54
C VAL A 40 -1.82 1.83 6.88
N ILE A 41 -1.47 1.76 8.16
CA ILE A 41 -0.12 1.99 8.65
C ILE A 41 0.49 0.64 9.00
N LEU A 42 1.56 0.28 8.29
CA LEU A 42 2.32 -0.94 8.55
C LEU A 42 3.39 -0.68 9.62
N PRO A 43 3.66 -1.66 10.51
CA PRO A 43 4.73 -1.52 11.48
C PRO A 43 6.11 -1.50 10.78
N LYS A 44 7.03 -0.63 11.24
CA LYS A 44 8.36 -0.46 10.61
C LYS A 44 9.15 -1.78 10.42
N PRO A 45 9.12 -2.75 11.36
CA PRO A 45 9.79 -4.04 11.17
C PRO A 45 9.22 -4.85 10.00
N MET A 46 7.93 -4.72 9.70
CA MET A 46 7.28 -5.41 8.58
C MET A 46 7.80 -4.91 7.24
N LEU A 47 8.04 -3.60 7.08
CA LEU A 47 8.58 -3.03 5.83
C LEU A 47 9.89 -3.71 5.40
N LYS A 48 10.75 -4.09 6.35
CA LYS A 48 12.02 -4.79 6.08
C LYS A 48 11.83 -6.23 5.59
N ALA A 49 10.68 -6.84 5.89
CA ALA A 49 10.36 -8.21 5.49
C ALA A 49 9.63 -8.26 4.13
N ILE A 50 9.11 -7.14 3.64
CA ILE A 50 8.44 -7.08 2.34
C ILE A 50 9.47 -7.32 1.22
N PRO A 51 9.16 -8.18 0.24
CA PRO A 51 10.05 -8.40 -0.90
C PRO A 51 10.36 -7.13 -1.68
N LYS A 52 11.59 -7.01 -2.19
CA LYS A 52 12.06 -5.79 -2.87
C LYS A 52 11.25 -5.42 -4.12
N ASP A 53 10.69 -6.41 -4.81
CA ASP A 53 9.85 -6.23 -6.00
C ASP A 53 8.43 -5.75 -5.71
N TYR A 54 8.09 -5.55 -4.43
CA TYR A 54 6.90 -4.80 -4.00
C TYR A 54 7.21 -3.31 -3.78
N PHE A 55 8.47 -2.90 -3.92
CA PHE A 55 8.87 -1.51 -3.86
C PHE A 55 9.06 -0.93 -5.25
N ASP A 56 8.82 0.37 -5.35
CA ASP A 56 9.17 1.19 -6.48
C ASP A 56 10.59 1.75 -6.29
N ASP A 57 11.49 1.45 -7.23
CA ASP A 57 12.91 1.75 -7.12
C ASP A 57 13.21 3.26 -7.12
N GLU A 58 12.32 4.08 -7.69
CA GLU A 58 12.51 5.53 -7.80
C GLU A 58 12.08 6.26 -6.53
N THR A 59 10.96 5.85 -5.94
CA THR A 59 10.36 6.51 -4.77
C THR A 59 10.74 5.85 -3.45
N ASN A 60 11.28 4.62 -3.48
CA ASN A 60 11.51 3.77 -2.31
C ASN A 60 10.23 3.59 -1.46
N THR A 61 9.07 3.63 -2.11
CA THR A 61 7.75 3.34 -1.52
C THR A 61 7.21 2.03 -2.07
N LEU A 62 6.14 1.49 -1.48
CA LEU A 62 5.47 0.34 -2.06
C LEU A 62 4.85 0.75 -3.40
N ARG A 63 5.09 -0.06 -4.44
CA ARG A 63 4.36 0.11 -5.70
C ARG A 63 2.87 -0.14 -5.48
N LEU A 64 2.06 0.26 -6.46
CA LEU A 64 0.67 -0.17 -6.51
C LEU A 64 0.53 -1.71 -6.40
N LEU A 65 -0.34 -2.14 -5.48
CA LEU A 65 -0.55 -3.56 -5.14
C LEU A 65 -1.97 -3.96 -5.51
N HIS A 66 -2.12 -5.11 -6.16
CA HIS A 66 -3.42 -5.74 -6.38
C HIS A 66 -4.00 -6.32 -5.09
N GLU A 67 -5.30 -6.64 -5.11
CA GLU A 67 -6.02 -7.18 -3.95
C GLU A 67 -5.33 -8.39 -3.32
N ASP A 68 -4.95 -9.37 -4.14
CA ASP A 68 -4.25 -10.56 -3.65
C ASP A 68 -2.88 -10.23 -3.04
N GLU A 69 -2.19 -9.21 -3.55
CA GLU A 69 -0.86 -8.81 -3.11
C GLU A 69 -0.92 -8.17 -1.72
N TRP A 70 -1.78 -7.17 -1.54
CA TRP A 70 -1.91 -6.52 -0.23
C TRP A 70 -2.59 -7.43 0.80
N ARG A 71 -3.52 -8.31 0.40
CA ARG A 71 -4.07 -9.34 1.30
C ARG A 71 -2.99 -10.34 1.73
N GLY A 72 -2.09 -10.70 0.83
CA GLY A 72 -0.94 -11.57 1.15
C GLY A 72 0.02 -10.99 2.18
N LEU A 73 0.07 -9.66 2.33
CA LEU A 73 0.81 -8.97 3.39
C LEU A 73 0.09 -9.00 4.75
N GLY A 74 -1.09 -9.63 4.85
CA GLY A 74 -1.88 -9.68 6.08
C GLY A 74 -2.80 -8.48 6.29
N ILE A 75 -2.86 -7.54 5.35
CA ILE A 75 -3.83 -6.44 5.39
C ILE A 75 -5.23 -7.03 5.15
N THR A 76 -6.15 -6.78 6.09
CA THR A 76 -7.50 -7.32 6.06
C THR A 76 -8.52 -6.19 6.07
N GLN A 77 -9.31 -6.09 5.01
CA GLN A 77 -10.38 -5.10 4.85
C GLN A 77 -11.58 -5.74 4.17
N SER A 78 -12.73 -5.06 4.21
CA SER A 78 -13.94 -5.43 3.46
C SER A 78 -13.69 -5.46 1.95
N LEU A 79 -14.69 -5.88 1.16
CA LEU A 79 -14.57 -5.91 -0.30
C LEU A 79 -14.57 -4.50 -0.90
N GLY A 80 -14.00 -4.36 -2.10
CA GLY A 80 -14.09 -3.14 -2.93
C GLY A 80 -12.94 -2.14 -2.76
N TRP A 81 -12.06 -2.32 -1.77
CA TRP A 81 -10.91 -1.45 -1.56
C TRP A 81 -9.86 -1.63 -2.66
N LYS A 82 -9.39 -0.52 -3.23
CA LYS A 82 -8.27 -0.47 -4.19
C LYS A 82 -7.11 0.29 -3.57
N HIS A 83 -5.92 -0.31 -3.59
CA HIS A 83 -4.70 0.43 -3.27
C HIS A 83 -4.48 1.48 -4.36
N TYR A 84 -4.11 2.69 -3.98
CA TYR A 84 -3.83 3.81 -4.89
C TYR A 84 -2.61 4.58 -4.39
N GLU A 85 -1.79 5.07 -5.32
CA GLU A 85 -0.73 6.05 -5.04
C GLU A 85 -1.35 7.46 -4.97
N THR A 86 -0.58 8.43 -4.49
CA THR A 86 -1.00 9.81 -4.16
C THR A 86 -2.13 10.37 -5.04
N HIS A 87 -3.16 10.90 -4.39
CA HIS A 87 -4.25 11.62 -5.07
C HIS A 87 -3.67 12.77 -5.91
N GLN A 88 -4.11 12.89 -7.17
CA GLN A 88 -3.82 14.10 -7.93
C GLN A 88 -4.49 15.27 -7.20
N PRO A 89 -3.78 16.39 -7.02
CA PRO A 89 -4.40 17.57 -6.41
C PRO A 89 -5.57 18.04 -7.29
N GLU A 90 -6.55 18.74 -6.70
CA GLU A 90 -7.61 19.42 -7.46
C GLU A 90 -7.00 20.27 -8.59
N PRO A 91 -7.73 20.52 -9.71
CA PRO A 91 -7.17 21.23 -10.88
C PRO A 91 -6.57 22.61 -10.58
N TRP A 92 -7.00 23.25 -9.49
CA TRP A 92 -6.52 24.55 -9.04
C TRP A 92 -5.44 24.49 -7.95
N ILE A 93 -4.96 23.29 -7.57
CA ILE A 93 -3.95 23.10 -6.53
C ILE A 93 -2.60 22.73 -7.19
N LEU A 94 -1.56 23.51 -6.91
CA LEU A 94 -0.19 23.26 -7.36
C LEU A 94 0.67 22.69 -6.23
N LEU A 95 1.31 21.56 -6.49
CA LEU A 95 2.23 20.91 -5.56
C LEU A 95 3.69 21.30 -5.89
N PHE A 96 4.42 21.81 -4.91
CA PHE A 96 5.84 22.16 -5.03
C PHE A 96 6.67 21.34 -4.07
N LYS A 97 7.84 20.87 -4.52
CA LYS A 97 8.90 20.28 -3.68
C LYS A 97 10.26 20.88 -4.07
N ARG A 98 11.16 20.98 -3.11
CA ARG A 98 12.53 21.49 -3.27
C ARG A 98 13.48 20.51 -2.59
N GLU A 99 14.61 20.19 -3.22
CA GLU A 99 15.71 19.45 -2.59
C GLU A 99 16.34 20.29 -1.46
N LEU A 100 16.76 19.64 -0.38
CA LEU A 100 17.45 20.28 0.74
C LEU A 100 18.94 20.46 0.44
#